data_AF-A0A1B9NTP8-F1
#
_entry.id   AF-A0A1B9NTP8-F1
#
_cell.length_a   1.000
_cell.length_b   1.000
_cell.length_c   1.000
_cell.angle_alpha   90.00
_cell.angle_beta   90.00
_cell.angle_gamma   90.00
#
_symmetry.space_group_name_H-M   'P 1'
#
loop_
_entity.id
_entity.type
_entity.pdbx_description
1 polymer ?
#
loop_
_entity_poly.entity_id
_entity_poly.type
_entity_poly.pdbx_seq_one_letter_code
_entity_poly.pdbx_strand_id
1 'polypeptide(L)'
;MTDNKSVEQNEGQFENPLVWPLFEVLQELNQAWKVHTLSAYLIEKGLLKQLDESIDKDLFKRNFLIMNALYQLQTELYPEQWLQVEAMNIQLFSELETKNNQQTIDAAHPLREYYLDWINYQVEEGEVQRLLNEFWNNYRRYLGGTNASSMDRIQALKRFGLSESATEKEIRKQWRKLAMQHHPDRESGNAEQFRVMCEAWNVLR
;
A
#
# COMPACT_ATOMS: atom_id res chain seq x y z
N MET A 1 17.28 -32.02 45.63
CA MET A 1 16.83 -32.72 44.42
C MET A 1 15.94 -31.76 43.66
N THR A 2 16.50 -31.28 42.58
CA THR A 2 15.93 -30.37 41.58
C THR A 2 14.92 -31.14 40.73
N ASP A 3 13.70 -30.63 40.60
CA ASP A 3 12.86 -30.94 39.45
C ASP A 3 12.44 -29.64 38.79
N ASN A 4 13.10 -29.42 37.65
CA ASN A 4 12.89 -28.36 36.70
C ASN A 4 12.13 -29.01 35.53
N LYS A 5 10.87 -28.62 35.33
CA LYS A 5 10.17 -28.79 34.05
C LYS A 5 9.40 -27.51 33.72
N SER A 6 10.16 -26.60 33.12
CA SER A 6 9.83 -26.00 31.83
C SER A 6 8.56 -25.16 31.78
N VAL A 7 8.74 -23.90 32.17
CA VAL A 7 8.23 -22.74 31.45
C VAL A 7 8.54 -22.92 29.96
N GLU A 8 7.52 -22.92 29.11
CA GLU A 8 7.59 -22.53 27.69
C GLU A 8 6.16 -22.48 27.12
N GLN A 9 5.42 -21.44 27.51
CA GLN A 9 4.38 -20.89 26.66
C GLN A 9 5.07 -19.81 25.83
N ASN A 10 5.69 -20.21 24.72
CA ASN A 10 6.11 -19.27 23.68
C ASN A 10 4.84 -18.89 22.92
N GLU A 11 4.24 -17.76 23.29
CA GLU A 11 3.27 -17.07 22.44
C GLU A 11 4.00 -16.79 21.11
N GLY A 12 3.54 -17.43 20.03
CA GLY A 12 4.20 -17.40 18.73
C GLY A 12 4.20 -15.99 18.13
N GLN A 13 5.21 -15.19 18.46
CA GLN A 13 5.56 -14.00 17.69
C GLN A 13 5.98 -14.45 16.31
N PHE A 14 5.08 -14.30 15.35
CA PHE A 14 5.41 -14.50 13.95
C PHE A 14 6.41 -13.40 13.57
N GLU A 15 7.68 -13.76 13.35
CA GLU A 15 8.69 -12.82 12.90
C GLU A 15 8.43 -12.45 11.44
N ASN A 16 8.32 -11.15 11.17
CA ASN A 16 8.08 -10.68 9.81
C ASN A 16 9.37 -10.80 8.98
N PRO A 17 9.37 -11.59 7.90
CA PRO A 17 10.59 -11.83 7.12
C PRO A 17 11.09 -10.59 6.36
N LEU A 18 10.29 -9.53 6.27
CA LEU A 18 10.64 -8.31 5.53
C LEU A 18 11.35 -7.25 6.36
N VAL A 19 11.49 -7.42 7.69
CA VAL A 19 12.10 -6.40 8.58
C VAL A 19 13.50 -6.02 8.10
N TRP A 20 14.41 -6.99 8.01
CA TRP A 20 15.78 -6.72 7.57
C TRP A 20 15.91 -6.39 6.08
N PRO A 21 15.24 -7.10 5.15
CA PRO A 21 15.25 -6.72 3.74
C PRO A 21 14.77 -5.28 3.50
N LEU A 22 13.77 -4.81 4.24
CA LEU A 22 13.31 -3.43 4.13
C LEU A 22 14.33 -2.45 4.66
N PHE A 23 14.99 -2.77 5.77
CA PHE A 23 16.02 -1.90 6.32
C PHE A 23 17.17 -1.69 5.34
N GLU A 24 17.69 -2.76 4.73
CA GLU A 24 18.74 -2.69 3.71
C GLU A 24 18.33 -1.80 2.54
N VAL A 25 17.11 -1.99 2.02
CA VAL A 25 16.58 -1.19 0.90
C VAL A 25 16.44 0.30 1.26
N LEU A 26 16.01 0.60 2.50
CA LEU A 26 15.86 1.97 2.98
C LEU A 26 17.20 2.65 3.25
N GLN A 27 18.24 1.89 3.62
CA GLN A 27 19.60 2.42 3.81
C GLN A 27 20.33 2.68 2.49
N GLU A 28 20.22 1.77 1.52
CA GLU A 28 20.91 1.90 0.23
C GLU A 28 20.39 3.06 -0.60
N LEU A 29 19.08 3.33 -0.52
CA LEU A 29 18.40 4.28 -1.37
C LEU A 29 17.84 5.40 -0.51
N ASN A 30 18.60 6.50 -0.42
CA ASN A 30 18.18 7.73 0.29
C ASN A 30 17.09 8.48 -0.50
N GLN A 31 15.91 7.86 -0.62
CA GLN A 31 14.74 8.38 -1.32
C GLN A 31 13.47 8.11 -0.53
N ALA A 32 12.45 8.92 -0.78
CA ALA A 32 11.10 8.66 -0.28
C ALA A 32 10.42 7.57 -1.11
N TRP A 33 9.83 6.60 -0.42
CA TRP A 33 9.09 5.49 -1.01
C TRP A 33 7.59 5.63 -0.80
N LYS A 34 6.83 5.01 -1.70
CA LYS A 34 5.42 4.71 -1.48
C LYS A 34 5.31 3.20 -1.28
N VAL A 35 4.32 2.74 -0.51
CA VAL A 35 4.18 1.30 -0.21
C VAL A 35 4.12 0.46 -1.49
N HIS A 36 3.41 0.93 -2.53
CA HIS A 36 3.31 0.18 -3.78
C HIS A 36 4.62 0.15 -4.58
N THR A 37 5.42 1.23 -4.57
CA THR A 37 6.72 1.23 -5.26
C THR A 37 7.74 0.37 -4.52
N LEU A 38 7.71 0.41 -3.19
CA LEU A 38 8.53 -0.45 -2.34
C LEU A 38 8.14 -1.92 -2.50
N SER A 39 6.84 -2.23 -2.53
CA SER A 39 6.35 -3.58 -2.81
C SER A 39 6.80 -4.09 -4.17
N ALA A 40 6.73 -3.25 -5.23
CA ALA A 40 7.17 -3.63 -6.57
C ALA A 40 8.68 -3.91 -6.61
N TYR A 41 9.48 -3.07 -5.95
CA TYR A 41 10.93 -3.25 -5.83
C TYR A 41 11.29 -4.55 -5.10
N LEU A 42 10.64 -4.84 -3.97
CA LEU A 42 10.88 -6.10 -3.23
C LEU A 42 10.53 -7.34 -4.07
N ILE A 43 9.48 -7.27 -4.89
CA ILE A 43 9.11 -8.35 -5.82
C ILE A 43 10.18 -8.53 -6.90
N GLU A 44 10.65 -7.43 -7.50
CA GLU A 44 11.70 -7.46 -8.53
C GLU A 44 13.01 -8.07 -8.00
N LYS A 45 13.36 -7.78 -6.74
CA LYS A 45 14.51 -8.36 -6.04
C LYS A 45 14.29 -9.80 -5.55
N GLY A 46 13.09 -10.36 -5.70
CA GLY A 46 12.73 -11.69 -5.22
C GLY A 46 12.62 -11.82 -3.70
N LEU A 47 12.60 -10.70 -2.98
CA LEU A 47 12.47 -10.61 -1.52
C LEU A 47 11.02 -10.78 -1.06
N LEU A 48 10.07 -10.40 -1.91
CA LEU A 48 8.64 -10.59 -1.68
C LEU A 48 8.03 -11.45 -2.78
N LYS A 49 7.28 -12.48 -2.39
CA LYS A 49 6.62 -13.42 -3.30
C LYS A 49 5.10 -13.26 -3.22
N GLN A 50 4.40 -13.96 -4.09
CA GLN A 50 2.95 -14.14 -3.99
C GLN A 50 2.62 -14.91 -2.71
N LEU A 51 1.66 -14.39 -1.93
CA LEU A 51 1.25 -14.87 -0.61
C LEU A 51 -0.17 -15.46 -0.61
N ASP A 52 -0.93 -15.23 -1.68
CA ASP A 52 -2.29 -15.74 -1.85
C ASP A 52 -2.64 -15.91 -3.34
N GLU A 53 -3.62 -16.79 -3.62
CA GLU A 53 -4.14 -17.01 -4.97
C GLU A 53 -5.11 -15.89 -5.37
N SER A 54 -5.88 -15.36 -4.42
CA SER A 54 -6.78 -14.22 -4.65
C SER A 54 -5.97 -12.93 -4.77
N ILE A 55 -6.14 -12.19 -5.87
CA ILE A 55 -5.39 -10.96 -6.16
C ILE A 55 -5.56 -9.92 -5.05
N ASP A 56 -6.79 -9.75 -4.56
CA ASP A 56 -7.12 -8.76 -3.53
C ASP A 56 -6.51 -9.14 -2.18
N LYS A 57 -6.56 -10.43 -1.84
CA LYS A 57 -5.97 -10.95 -0.60
C LYS A 57 -4.45 -10.94 -0.63
N ASP A 58 -3.86 -11.25 -1.77
CA ASP A 58 -2.42 -11.18 -2.02
C ASP A 58 -1.92 -9.73 -1.92
N LEU A 59 -2.65 -8.77 -2.50
CA LEU A 59 -2.36 -7.34 -2.34
C LEU A 59 -2.43 -6.91 -0.87
N PHE A 60 -3.50 -7.30 -0.16
CA PHE A 60 -3.66 -6.99 1.26
C PHE A 60 -2.52 -7.55 2.11
N LYS A 61 -2.20 -8.84 1.97
CA LYS A 61 -1.14 -9.50 2.75
C LYS A 61 0.22 -8.87 2.53
N ARG A 62 0.56 -8.52 1.28
CA ARG A 62 1.82 -7.82 0.96
C ARG A 62 1.88 -6.45 1.61
N ASN A 63 0.81 -5.66 1.50
CA ASN A 63 0.70 -4.37 2.18
C ASN A 63 0.82 -4.52 3.70
N PHE A 64 0.16 -5.53 4.28
CA PHE A 64 0.24 -5.81 5.71
C PHE A 64 1.67 -6.12 6.16
N LEU A 65 2.36 -7.04 5.48
CA LEU A 65 3.74 -7.38 5.84
C LEU A 65 4.67 -6.18 5.72
N ILE A 66 4.54 -5.36 4.67
CA ILE A 66 5.39 -4.17 4.52
C ILE A 66 5.13 -3.19 5.67
N MET A 67 3.87 -2.83 5.94
CA MET A 67 3.55 -1.87 6.99
C MET A 67 3.89 -2.38 8.39
N ASN A 68 3.63 -3.66 8.67
CA ASN A 68 4.03 -4.31 9.92
C ASN A 68 5.55 -4.24 10.12
N ALA A 69 6.35 -4.58 9.10
CA ALA A 69 7.80 -4.50 9.17
C ALA A 69 8.31 -3.07 9.35
N LEU A 70 7.70 -2.10 8.67
CA LEU A 70 8.05 -0.68 8.84
C LEU A 70 7.79 -0.17 10.27
N TYR A 71 6.67 -0.56 10.89
CA TYR A 71 6.40 -0.19 12.29
C TYR A 71 7.32 -0.89 13.29
N GLN A 72 7.73 -2.14 13.01
CA GLN A 72 8.76 -2.82 13.79
C GLN A 72 10.10 -2.08 13.67
N LEU A 73 10.56 -1.81 12.44
CA LEU A 73 11.79 -1.04 12.19
C LEU A 73 11.77 0.34 12.85
N GLN A 74 10.64 1.06 12.78
CA GLN A 74 10.53 2.35 13.44
C GLN A 74 10.80 2.26 14.95
N THR A 75 10.42 1.15 15.58
CA THR A 75 10.68 0.90 17.01
C THR A 75 12.14 0.57 17.27
N GLU A 76 12.71 -0.32 16.45
CA GLU A 76 14.10 -0.78 16.59
C GLU A 76 15.13 0.32 16.32
N LEU A 77 14.82 1.25 15.41
CA LEU A 77 15.73 2.31 14.98
C LEU A 77 15.66 3.55 15.87
N TYR A 78 14.59 3.71 16.64
CA TYR A 78 14.40 4.86 17.52
C TYR A 78 15.11 4.63 18.86
N PRO A 79 15.78 5.64 19.45
CA PRO A 79 15.83 7.05 19.04
C PRO A 79 16.96 7.46 18.08
N GLU A 80 17.84 6.54 17.70
CA GLU A 80 19.05 6.84 16.92
C GLU A 80 18.73 7.38 15.52
N GLN A 81 17.78 6.74 14.83
CA GLN A 81 17.31 7.13 13.50
C GLN A 81 15.79 7.20 13.46
N TRP A 82 15.26 8.20 12.76
CA TRP A 82 13.83 8.29 12.50
C TRP A 82 13.45 7.56 11.21
N LEU A 83 12.46 6.67 11.30
CA LEU A 83 11.78 6.10 10.14
C LEU A 83 10.38 6.70 10.03
N GLN A 84 10.15 7.44 8.95
CA GLN A 84 8.82 7.92 8.59
C GLN A 84 8.01 6.75 8.02
N VAL A 85 6.87 6.44 8.65
CA VAL A 85 5.98 5.34 8.24
C VAL A 85 4.62 5.91 7.82
N GLU A 86 4.56 6.41 6.60
CA GLU A 86 3.32 6.82 5.94
C GLU A 86 3.22 6.12 4.59
N ALA A 87 2.02 5.63 4.22
CA ALA A 87 1.88 4.80 3.01
C ALA A 87 2.36 5.48 1.71
N MET A 88 2.37 6.81 1.70
CA MET A 88 2.77 7.65 0.56
C MET A 88 4.15 8.30 0.73
N ASN A 89 4.76 8.18 1.90
CA ASN A 89 6.05 8.78 2.22
C ASN A 89 6.77 7.95 3.29
N ILE A 90 7.48 6.92 2.84
CA ILE A 90 8.34 6.08 3.68
C ILE A 90 9.77 6.53 3.45
N GLN A 91 10.44 6.98 4.51
CA GLN A 91 11.82 7.45 4.40
C GLN A 91 12.56 7.24 5.71
N LEU A 92 13.79 6.73 5.60
CA LEU A 92 14.73 6.62 6.71
C LEU A 92 15.60 7.88 6.76
N PHE A 93 15.69 8.48 7.94
CA PHE A 93 16.53 9.65 8.21
C PHE A 93 17.83 9.23 8.90
N SER A 94 18.92 9.92 8.59
CA SER A 94 20.19 9.75 9.29
C SER A 94 20.11 10.25 10.73
N GLU A 95 21.07 9.88 11.58
CA GLU A 95 21.17 10.37 12.96
C GLU A 95 21.26 11.90 13.04
N LEU A 96 21.94 12.53 12.06
CA LEU A 96 22.09 13.99 12.00
C LEU A 96 20.76 14.68 11.71
N GLU A 97 19.96 14.13 10.79
CA GLU A 97 18.64 14.65 10.45
C GLU A 97 17.65 14.42 11.59
N THR A 98 17.73 13.25 12.24
CA THR A 98 16.89 12.86 13.37
C THR A 98 17.05 13.81 14.55
N LYS A 99 18.29 14.19 14.89
CA LYS A 99 18.57 15.15 15.99
C LYS A 99 17.97 16.54 15.77
N ASN A 100 17.76 16.94 14.52
CA ASN A 100 17.16 18.24 14.19
C ASN A 100 15.63 18.22 14.22
N ASN A 101 15.01 17.03 14.21
CA ASN A 101 13.57 16.86 14.20
C ASN A 101 13.07 16.35 15.57
N GLN A 102 12.09 17.04 16.16
CA GLN A 102 11.48 16.65 17.43
C GLN A 102 10.39 15.57 17.25
N GLN A 103 10.68 14.52 16.48
CA GLN A 103 9.72 13.45 16.22
C GLN A 103 9.73 12.41 17.36
N THR A 104 8.55 11.88 17.66
CA THR A 104 8.35 10.84 18.68
C THR A 104 7.38 9.79 18.14
N ILE A 105 7.54 8.55 18.61
CA ILE A 105 6.62 7.46 18.25
C ILE A 105 5.32 7.66 19.05
N ASP A 106 4.21 7.80 18.32
CA ASP A 106 2.88 7.70 18.90
C ASP A 106 2.48 6.23 19.02
N ALA A 107 2.64 5.66 20.21
CA ALA A 107 2.29 4.27 20.48
C ALA A 107 0.77 3.99 20.39
N ALA A 108 -0.07 5.03 20.54
CA ALA A 108 -1.53 4.90 20.47
C ALA A 108 -2.09 5.16 19.06
N HIS A 109 -1.20 5.24 18.05
CA HIS A 109 -1.61 5.50 16.69
C HIS A 109 -2.44 4.32 16.12
N PRO A 110 -3.70 4.51 15.68
CA PRO A 110 -4.59 3.41 15.32
C PRO A 110 -4.07 2.49 14.21
N LEU A 111 -3.36 3.05 13.21
CA LEU A 111 -2.76 2.22 12.15
C LEU A 111 -1.60 1.37 12.69
N ARG A 112 -0.84 1.89 13.65
CA ARG A 112 0.28 1.15 14.24
C ARG A 112 -0.26 -0.04 15.01
N GLU A 113 -1.27 0.18 15.85
CA GLU A 113 -1.96 -0.88 16.58
C GLU A 113 -2.51 -1.95 15.61
N TYR A 114 -3.19 -1.52 14.54
CA TYR A 114 -3.72 -2.43 13.53
C TYR A 114 -2.64 -3.30 12.86
N TYR A 115 -1.55 -2.71 12.40
CA TYR A 115 -0.52 -3.47 11.67
C TYR A 115 0.38 -4.30 12.58
N LEU A 116 0.50 -3.98 13.88
CA LEU A 116 1.26 -4.79 14.84
C LEU A 116 0.47 -5.99 15.38
N ASP A 117 -0.85 -6.01 15.21
CA ASP A 117 -1.69 -7.16 15.57
C ASP A 117 -1.81 -8.15 14.39
N TRP A 118 -1.14 -9.30 14.52
CA TRP A 118 -1.16 -10.38 13.53
C TRP A 118 -2.52 -11.04 13.31
N ILE A 119 -3.51 -10.85 14.20
CA ILE A 119 -4.88 -11.29 13.94
C ILE A 119 -5.42 -10.63 12.68
N ASN A 120 -5.07 -9.35 12.45
CA ASN A 120 -5.47 -8.60 11.26
C ASN A 120 -4.82 -9.12 9.96
N TYR A 121 -3.76 -9.93 10.04
CA TYR A 121 -3.18 -10.59 8.87
C TYR A 121 -4.07 -11.71 8.33
N GLN A 122 -4.84 -12.36 9.20
CA GLN A 122 -5.63 -13.56 8.88
C GLN A 122 -7.07 -13.27 8.44
N VAL A 123 -7.39 -12.01 8.11
CA VAL A 123 -8.75 -11.61 7.70
C VAL A 123 -9.29 -12.40 6.50
N GLU A 124 -10.60 -12.64 6.53
CA GLU A 124 -11.32 -13.32 5.47
C GLU A 124 -11.43 -12.45 4.20
N GLU A 125 -11.66 -13.07 3.05
CA GLU A 125 -11.69 -12.37 1.76
C GLU A 125 -12.78 -11.29 1.69
N GLY A 126 -13.96 -11.53 2.28
CA GLY A 126 -15.02 -10.53 2.34
C GLY A 126 -14.61 -9.26 3.11
N GLU A 127 -13.83 -9.44 4.17
CA GLU A 127 -13.31 -8.34 4.98
C GLU A 127 -12.22 -7.56 4.24
N VAL A 128 -11.35 -8.25 3.51
CA VAL A 128 -10.37 -7.62 2.61
C VAL A 128 -11.07 -6.74 1.57
N GLN A 129 -12.14 -7.22 0.94
CA GLN A 129 -12.91 -6.43 -0.02
C GLN A 129 -13.54 -5.19 0.62
N ARG A 130 -14.07 -5.31 1.85
CA ARG A 130 -14.60 -4.17 2.61
C ARG A 130 -13.52 -3.11 2.85
N LEU A 131 -12.35 -3.52 3.34
CA LEU A 131 -11.20 -2.64 3.60
C LEU A 131 -10.71 -1.93 2.33
N LEU A 132 -10.60 -2.67 1.22
CA LEU A 132 -10.21 -2.09 -0.07
C LEU A 132 -11.24 -1.05 -0.56
N ASN A 133 -12.54 -1.33 -0.42
CA ASN A 133 -13.58 -0.39 -0.79
C ASN A 133 -13.53 0.89 0.06
N GLU A 134 -13.32 0.77 1.37
CA GLU A 134 -13.13 1.92 2.27
C GLU A 134 -11.89 2.73 1.91
N PHE A 135 -10.77 2.07 1.62
CA PHE A 135 -9.55 2.70 1.16
C PHE A 135 -9.80 3.55 -0.10
N TRP A 136 -10.44 2.97 -1.13
CA TRP A 136 -10.74 3.71 -2.37
C TRP A 136 -11.72 4.86 -2.14
N ASN A 137 -12.69 4.72 -1.24
CA ASN A 137 -13.61 5.79 -0.87
C ASN A 137 -12.86 6.97 -0.23
N ASN A 138 -11.96 6.68 0.71
CA ASN A 138 -11.17 7.69 1.41
C ASN A 138 -10.12 8.32 0.50
N TYR A 139 -9.45 7.52 -0.33
CA TYR A 139 -8.50 8.00 -1.32
C TYR A 139 -9.14 8.97 -2.33
N ARG A 140 -10.36 8.68 -2.79
CA ARG A 140 -11.14 9.59 -3.66
C ARG A 140 -11.46 10.92 -2.99
N ARG A 141 -11.79 10.92 -1.69
CA ARG A 141 -12.02 12.14 -0.91
C ARG A 141 -10.74 12.94 -0.73
N TYR A 142 -9.63 12.26 -0.43
CA TYR A 142 -8.31 12.88 -0.23
C TYR A 142 -7.76 13.56 -1.50
N LEU A 143 -7.98 12.99 -2.68
CA LEU A 143 -7.56 13.60 -3.96
C LEU A 143 -8.41 14.83 -4.41
N GLY A 144 -9.24 15.40 -3.53
CA GLY A 144 -10.01 16.61 -3.82
C GLY A 144 -11.33 16.36 -4.57
N GLY A 145 -11.88 15.14 -4.49
CA GLY A 145 -13.21 14.82 -5.03
C GLY A 145 -14.34 15.33 -4.15
N THR A 146 -14.46 16.64 -3.96
CA THR A 146 -15.72 17.25 -3.50
C THR A 146 -16.56 17.59 -4.72
N ASN A 147 -17.80 17.10 -4.72
CA ASN A 147 -18.78 17.12 -5.82
C ASN A 147 -18.52 16.09 -6.92
N ALA A 148 -18.92 14.85 -6.63
CA ALA A 148 -19.46 13.97 -7.67
C ALA A 148 -20.69 14.66 -8.29
N SER A 149 -20.48 15.56 -9.26
CA SER A 149 -21.36 15.56 -10.41
C SER A 149 -21.29 14.14 -10.92
N SER A 150 -22.39 13.40 -10.77
CA SER A 150 -22.53 12.05 -11.27
C SER A 150 -22.04 12.03 -12.71
N MET A 151 -20.82 11.56 -12.94
CA MET A 151 -20.38 11.25 -14.28
C MET A 151 -21.22 10.07 -14.68
N ASP A 152 -22.27 10.35 -15.45
CA ASP A 152 -23.20 9.35 -15.91
C ASP A 152 -22.44 8.34 -16.77
N ARG A 153 -22.83 7.07 -16.72
CA ARG A 153 -22.16 5.96 -17.43
C ARG A 153 -21.91 6.29 -18.90
N ILE A 154 -22.85 7.02 -19.51
CA ILE A 154 -22.79 7.53 -20.88
C ILE A 154 -21.59 8.47 -21.10
N GLN A 155 -21.33 9.39 -20.17
CA GLN A 155 -20.20 10.32 -20.26
C GLN A 155 -18.87 9.58 -20.09
N ALA A 156 -18.80 8.60 -19.19
CA ALA A 156 -17.61 7.79 -18.99
C ALA A 156 -17.30 6.92 -20.24
N LEU A 157 -18.32 6.30 -20.86
CA LEU A 157 -18.16 5.56 -22.12
C LEU A 157 -17.67 6.46 -23.26
N LYS A 158 -18.23 7.68 -23.37
CA LYS A 158 -17.81 8.66 -24.37
C LYS A 158 -16.35 9.09 -24.18
N ARG A 159 -15.88 9.23 -22.94
CA ARG A 159 -14.46 9.54 -22.63
C ARG A 159 -13.53 8.39 -23.03
N PHE A 160 -13.99 7.15 -22.93
CA PHE A 160 -13.26 5.99 -23.45
C PHE A 160 -13.34 5.85 -24.98
N GLY A 161 -14.13 6.68 -25.65
CA GLY A 161 -14.40 6.57 -27.09
C GLY A 161 -15.22 5.32 -27.43
N LEU A 162 -16.02 4.83 -26.48
CA LEU A 162 -16.82 3.62 -26.62
C LEU A 162 -18.31 3.97 -26.80
N SER A 163 -19.03 3.06 -27.47
CA SER A 163 -20.48 3.12 -27.60
C SER A 163 -21.17 2.94 -26.24
N GLU A 164 -22.37 3.49 -26.09
CA GLU A 164 -23.25 3.24 -24.94
C GLU A 164 -23.58 1.76 -24.76
N SER A 165 -23.54 0.98 -25.85
CA SER A 165 -23.74 -0.47 -25.88
C SER A 165 -22.47 -1.29 -25.64
N ALA A 166 -21.34 -0.67 -25.28
CA ALA A 166 -20.07 -1.36 -25.11
C ALA A 166 -20.13 -2.40 -23.97
N THR A 167 -19.61 -3.59 -24.26
CA THR A 167 -19.54 -4.70 -23.31
C THR A 167 -18.41 -4.49 -22.30
N GLU A 168 -18.51 -5.10 -21.11
CA GLU A 168 -17.47 -5.01 -20.08
C GLU A 168 -16.08 -5.42 -20.58
N LYS A 169 -16.02 -6.38 -21.51
CA LYS A 169 -14.77 -6.84 -22.13
C LYS A 169 -14.13 -5.73 -22.98
N GLU A 170 -14.93 -4.96 -23.69
CA GLU A 170 -14.47 -3.81 -24.50
C GLU A 170 -14.03 -2.65 -23.62
N ILE A 171 -14.77 -2.37 -22.54
CA ILE A 171 -14.40 -1.35 -21.56
C ILE A 171 -13.06 -1.68 -20.90
N ARG A 172 -12.87 -2.93 -20.41
CA ARG A 172 -11.60 -3.39 -19.81
C ARG A 172 -10.44 -3.33 -20.78
N LYS A 173 -10.67 -3.70 -22.05
CA LYS A 173 -9.64 -3.64 -23.10
C LYS A 173 -9.21 -2.21 -23.37
N GLN A 174 -10.18 -1.29 -23.46
CA GLN A 174 -9.91 0.12 -23.72
C GLN A 174 -9.25 0.81 -22.53
N TRP A 175 -9.65 0.47 -21.30
CA TRP A 175 -8.98 0.92 -20.09
C TRP A 175 -7.49 0.58 -20.10
N ARG A 176 -7.14 -0.69 -20.34
CA ARG A 176 -5.72 -1.13 -20.39
C ARG A 176 -4.93 -0.34 -21.43
N LYS A 177 -5.52 -0.10 -22.60
CA LYS A 177 -4.91 0.69 -23.68
C LYS A 177 -4.66 2.14 -23.25
N LEU A 178 -5.66 2.80 -22.68
CA LEU A 178 -5.58 4.22 -22.26
C LEU A 178 -4.67 4.41 -21.05
N ALA A 179 -4.71 3.50 -20.07
CA ALA A 179 -3.86 3.51 -18.90
C ALA A 179 -2.38 3.37 -19.29
N MET A 180 -2.07 2.49 -20.23
CA MET A 180 -0.71 2.37 -20.77
C MET A 180 -0.31 3.59 -21.61
N GLN A 181 -1.24 4.25 -22.30
CA GLN A 181 -0.95 5.40 -23.16
C GLN A 181 -0.66 6.66 -22.36
N HIS A 182 -1.40 6.92 -21.29
CA HIS A 182 -1.33 8.17 -20.53
C HIS A 182 -0.56 8.05 -19.21
N HIS A 183 0.05 6.89 -18.92
CA HIS A 183 0.77 6.64 -17.67
C HIS A 183 1.80 7.75 -17.37
N PRO A 184 1.82 8.33 -16.17
CA PRO A 184 2.71 9.45 -15.83
C PRO A 184 4.21 9.11 -15.91
N ASP A 185 4.57 7.83 -15.81
CA ASP A 185 5.96 7.36 -15.94
C ASP A 185 6.44 7.23 -17.39
N ARG A 186 5.61 7.59 -18.38
CA ARG A 186 6.01 7.62 -19.79
C ARG A 186 6.40 9.03 -20.22
N GLU A 187 7.35 9.11 -21.15
CA GLU A 187 7.86 10.35 -21.74
C GLU A 187 6.78 11.22 -22.41
N SER A 188 5.68 10.59 -22.87
CA SER A 188 4.48 11.26 -23.42
C SER A 188 3.25 11.18 -22.50
N GLY A 189 3.46 10.82 -21.23
CA GLY A 189 2.43 10.69 -20.21
C GLY A 189 1.79 12.03 -19.87
N ASN A 190 0.52 11.99 -19.45
CA ASN A 190 -0.19 13.17 -18.99
C ASN A 190 -0.95 12.81 -17.72
N ALA A 191 -0.40 13.23 -16.58
CA ALA A 191 -0.94 12.91 -15.26
C ALA A 191 -2.40 13.38 -15.09
N GLU A 192 -2.78 14.50 -15.70
CA GLU A 192 -4.14 15.02 -15.64
C GLU A 192 -5.11 14.18 -16.49
N GLN A 193 -4.69 13.76 -17.70
CA GLN A 193 -5.48 12.84 -18.50
C GLN A 193 -5.56 11.45 -17.85
N PHE A 194 -4.49 10.96 -17.24
CA PHE A 194 -4.50 9.70 -16.50
C PHE A 194 -5.49 9.74 -15.34
N ARG A 195 -5.51 10.85 -14.58
CA ARG A 195 -6.47 11.10 -13.50
C ARG A 195 -7.91 11.07 -13.99
N VAL A 196 -8.18 11.76 -15.10
CA VAL A 196 -9.50 11.79 -15.76
C VAL A 196 -9.93 10.40 -16.25
N MET A 197 -8.99 9.59 -16.74
CA MET A 197 -9.29 8.22 -17.20
C MET A 197 -9.55 7.27 -16.03
N CYS A 198 -8.81 7.40 -14.92
CA CYS A 198 -9.09 6.67 -13.68
C CYS A 198 -10.50 6.97 -13.16
N GLU A 199 -10.93 8.23 -13.22
CA GLU A 199 -12.28 8.65 -12.82
C GLU A 199 -13.35 7.96 -13.69
N ALA A 200 -13.20 8.01 -15.02
CA ALA A 200 -14.13 7.35 -15.93
C ALA A 200 -14.14 5.82 -15.78
N TRP A 201 -12.98 5.18 -15.57
CA TRP A 201 -12.88 3.74 -15.31
C TRP A 201 -13.69 3.32 -14.07
N ASN A 202 -13.61 4.10 -13.00
CA ASN A 202 -14.32 3.81 -11.75
C ASN A 202 -15.85 3.85 -11.89
N VAL A 203 -16.38 4.60 -12.86
CA VAL A 203 -17.82 4.64 -13.17
C VAL A 203 -18.26 3.42 -14.00
N LEU A 204 -17.33 2.81 -14.75
CA LEU A 204 -17.63 1.75 -15.72
C LEU A 204 -17.35 0.33 -15.22
N ARG A 205 -16.73 0.18 -14.04
CA ARG A 205 -16.39 -1.12 -13.43
C ARG A 205 -17.57 -1.79 -12.74
#